data_AF-A0A3N3RSF0-F1
#
_entry.id   AF-A0A3N3RSF0-F1
#
_cell.length_a   1.000
_cell.length_b   1.000
_cell.length_c   1.000
_cell.angle_alpha   90.00
_cell.angle_beta   90.00
_cell.angle_gamma   90.00
#
_symmetry.space_group_name_H-M   'P 1'
#
loop_
_entity.id
_entity.type
_entity.pdbx_description
1 polymer ?
#
loop_
_entity_poly.entity_id
_entity_poly.type
_entity_poly.pdbx_seq_one_letter_code
_entity_poly.pdbx_strand_id
1 'polypeptide(L)'
;MISKYNLYGMTCAVCATTIEKKIHELDGVYFAKVNLTTEVLKLEYDEGVLSNHTVITAIQDIGYDAEIRKKTEIKVFGISGMNCSGCATKVRNALEAEPTVSVKIVVLARGTVTFDADSKLTLTFLNQLLKNTKYTVTRDISI
;
A
#
# COMPACT_ATOMS: atom_id res chain seq x y z
N MET A 1 6.40 -6.18 16.70
CA MET A 1 5.68 -5.74 15.49
C MET A 1 6.67 -5.31 14.41
N ILE A 2 6.33 -5.44 13.12
CA ILE A 2 7.11 -4.89 11.99
C ILE A 2 6.27 -3.88 11.23
N SER A 3 6.75 -2.65 11.11
CA SER A 3 6.10 -1.57 10.35
C SER A 3 7.06 -0.95 9.33
N LYS A 4 6.49 -0.35 8.29
CA LYS A 4 7.24 0.42 7.30
C LYS A 4 6.74 1.85 7.30
N TYR A 5 7.63 2.81 7.08
CA TYR A 5 7.29 4.22 6.95
C TYR A 5 7.86 4.77 5.66
N ASN A 6 7.07 5.54 4.92
CA ASN A 6 7.61 6.39 3.85
C ASN A 6 8.24 7.61 4.53
N LEU A 7 9.43 8.00 4.08
CA LEU A 7 10.19 9.11 4.62
C LEU A 7 10.26 10.24 3.60
N TYR A 8 10.24 11.48 4.06
CA TYR A 8 10.33 12.66 3.19
C TYR A 8 11.39 13.64 3.69
N GLY A 9 11.94 14.40 2.76
CA GLY A 9 12.97 15.41 3.06
C GLY A 9 14.39 14.86 3.17
N MET A 10 14.62 13.57 2.89
CA MET A 10 15.97 13.01 2.80
C MET A 10 16.61 13.36 1.45
N THR A 11 17.79 13.96 1.46
CA THR A 11 18.53 14.32 0.22
C THR A 11 19.91 13.64 0.12
N CYS A 12 20.35 12.95 1.17
CA CYS A 12 21.68 12.35 1.25
C CYS A 12 21.70 11.09 2.13
N ALA A 13 22.70 10.23 1.91
CA ALA A 13 22.94 9.03 2.72
C ALA A 13 23.16 9.33 4.22
N VAL A 14 23.66 10.52 4.54
CA VAL A 14 23.81 10.98 5.94
C VAL A 14 22.44 11.14 6.61
N CYS A 15 21.42 11.64 5.89
CA CYS A 15 20.05 11.80 6.41
C CYS A 15 19.46 10.47 6.86
N ALA A 16 19.62 9.42 6.04
CA ALA A 16 19.14 8.08 6.37
C ALA A 16 19.80 7.55 7.67
N THR A 17 21.11 7.77 7.83
CA THR A 17 21.83 7.34 9.03
C THR A 17 21.39 8.11 10.27
N THR A 18 21.11 9.41 10.15
CA THR A 18 20.59 10.24 11.24
C THR A 18 19.22 9.74 11.71
N ILE A 19 18.32 9.41 10.78
CA ILE A 19 17.01 8.84 11.12
C ILE A 19 17.16 7.48 11.80
N GLU A 20 17.99 6.58 11.26
CA GLU A 20 18.24 5.27 11.89
C GLU A 20 18.72 5.42 13.35
N LYS A 21 19.71 6.29 13.59
CA LYS A 21 20.22 6.56 14.94
C LYS A 21 19.13 7.07 15.87
N LYS A 22 18.36 8.07 15.44
CA LYS A 22 17.28 8.65 16.25
C LYS A 22 16.22 7.63 16.63
N ILE A 23 15.88 6.72 15.72
CA ILE A 23 14.91 5.66 15.98
C ILE A 23 15.48 4.60 16.92
N HIS A 24 16.75 4.23 16.79
CA HIS A 24 17.40 3.29 17.73
C HIS A 24 17.50 3.80 19.17
N GLU A 25 17.38 5.11 19.40
CA GLU A 25 17.32 5.70 20.75
C GLU A 25 15.95 5.52 21.42
N LEU A 26 14.91 5.11 20.69
CA LEU A 26 13.58 4.92 21.25
C LEU A 26 13.45 3.57 21.97
N ASP A 27 12.83 3.60 23.15
CA ASP A 27 12.53 2.39 23.91
C ASP A 27 11.62 1.44 23.12
N GLY A 28 11.89 0.14 23.23
CA GLY A 28 11.13 -0.89 22.54
C GLY A 28 11.53 -1.12 21.08
N VAL A 29 12.55 -0.43 20.54
CA VAL A 29 13.08 -0.72 19.20
C VAL A 29 13.99 -1.95 19.23
N TYR A 30 13.70 -2.93 18.36
CA TYR A 30 14.53 -4.11 18.15
C TYR A 30 15.40 -3.98 16.89
N PHE A 31 14.89 -3.31 15.85
CA PHE A 31 15.60 -3.13 14.60
C PHE A 31 15.07 -1.91 13.84
N ALA A 32 15.96 -1.09 13.28
CA ALA A 32 15.60 0.01 12.40
C ALA A 32 16.59 0.08 11.22
N LYS A 33 16.05 0.14 10.00
CA LYS A 33 16.85 0.30 8.77
C LYS A 33 16.12 1.14 7.73
N VAL A 34 16.82 2.13 7.19
CA VAL A 34 16.37 2.99 6.10
C VAL A 34 16.95 2.49 4.78
N ASN A 35 16.08 2.35 3.79
CA ASN A 35 16.47 2.18 2.40
C ASN A 35 16.34 3.54 1.71
N LEU A 36 17.49 4.14 1.37
CA LEU A 36 17.55 5.46 0.74
C LEU A 36 16.95 5.45 -0.68
N THR A 37 17.13 4.37 -1.44
CA THR A 37 16.60 4.27 -2.82
C THR A 37 15.08 4.26 -2.84
N THR A 38 14.44 3.64 -1.85
CA THR A 38 12.99 3.57 -1.77
C THR A 38 12.38 4.60 -0.81
N GLU A 39 13.21 5.37 -0.10
CA GLU A 39 12.83 6.29 0.96
C GLU A 39 11.94 5.64 2.04
N VAL A 40 12.32 4.42 2.47
CA VAL A 40 11.53 3.63 3.42
C VAL A 40 12.34 3.26 4.65
N LEU A 41 11.76 3.52 5.82
CA LEU A 41 12.18 2.92 7.10
C LEU A 41 11.46 1.59 7.29
N LYS A 42 12.20 0.51 7.55
CA LYS A 42 11.69 -0.72 8.15
C LYS A 42 12.03 -0.70 9.64
N LEU A 43 11.00 -0.81 10.48
CA LEU A 43 11.12 -0.79 11.94
C LEU A 43 10.52 -2.07 12.53
N GLU A 44 11.26 -2.70 13.43
CA GLU A 44 10.79 -3.79 14.28
C GLU A 44 10.86 -3.32 15.73
N TYR A 45 9.73 -3.37 16.43
CA TYR A 45 9.57 -2.76 17.76
C TYR A 45 8.47 -3.43 18.59
N ASP A 46 8.46 -3.16 19.88
CA ASP A 46 7.40 -3.53 20.82
C ASP A 46 6.24 -2.54 20.75
N GLU A 47 5.08 -2.98 20.28
CA GLU A 47 3.88 -2.14 20.18
C GLU A 47 3.23 -1.83 21.53
N GLY A 48 3.62 -2.53 22.60
CA GLY A 48 3.23 -2.21 23.97
C GLY A 48 4.05 -1.08 24.59
N VAL A 49 5.20 -0.74 24.00
CA VAL A 49 6.14 0.29 24.50
C VAL A 49 6.20 1.50 23.56
N LEU A 50 6.22 1.26 22.25
CA LEU A 50 6.40 2.28 21.24
C LEU A 50 5.21 2.36 20.29
N SER A 51 4.69 3.58 20.09
CA SER A 51 3.57 3.84 19.19
C SER A 51 4.05 4.38 17.84
N ASN A 52 3.26 4.15 16.78
CA ASN A 52 3.52 4.75 15.47
C ASN A 52 3.58 6.28 15.51
N HIS A 53 2.75 6.91 16.35
CA HIS A 53 2.75 8.36 16.53
C HIS A 53 4.11 8.82 17.07
N THR A 54 4.62 8.17 18.12
CA THR A 54 5.94 8.47 18.70
C THR A 54 7.06 8.35 17.68
N VAL A 55 7.03 7.31 16.83
CA VAL A 55 8.01 7.13 15.75
C VAL A 55 7.98 8.31 14.77
N ILE A 56 6.78 8.71 14.32
CA ILE A 56 6.61 9.83 13.38
C ILE A 56 7.10 11.13 14.02
N THR A 57 6.70 11.41 15.27
CA THR A 57 7.15 12.61 15.99
C THR A 57 8.67 12.63 16.14
N ALA A 58 9.30 11.51 16.48
CA ALA A 58 10.77 11.44 16.62
C ALA A 58 11.51 11.74 15.31
N ILE A 59 10.91 11.40 14.15
CA ILE A 59 11.44 11.73 12.82
C ILE A 59 11.23 13.22 12.50
N GLN A 60 10.08 13.79 12.89
CA GLN A 60 9.77 15.21 12.75
C GLN A 60 10.68 16.10 13.60
N ASP A 61 11.03 15.67 14.80
CA ASP A 61 11.92 16.40 15.71
C ASP A 61 13.34 16.60 15.14
N ILE A 62 13.76 15.75 14.21
CA ILE A 62 15.05 15.86 13.52
C ILE A 62 14.93 16.46 12.10
N GLY A 63 13.75 17.01 11.76
CA GLY A 63 13.52 17.81 10.55
C GLY A 63 13.12 17.03 9.30
N TYR A 64 12.64 15.79 9.45
CA TYR A 64 12.12 14.98 8.33
C TYR A 64 10.63 14.70 8.53
N ASP A 65 9.94 14.23 7.50
CA ASP A 65 8.54 13.81 7.64
C ASP A 65 8.40 12.32 7.40
N ALA A 66 7.36 11.71 7.97
CA ALA A 66 7.11 10.29 7.84
C ALA A 66 5.62 9.94 7.92
N GLU A 67 5.23 8.95 7.12
CA GLU A 67 3.89 8.34 7.20
C GLU A 67 4.00 6.83 7.30
N ILE A 68 3.06 6.19 7.99
CA ILE A 68 2.96 4.72 7.98
C ILE A 68 2.71 4.28 6.54
N ARG A 69 3.62 3.47 6.00
CA ARG A 69 3.46 2.86 4.71
C ARG A 69 2.40 1.76 4.84
N LYS A 70 1.20 2.07 4.34
CA LYS A 70 0.13 1.08 4.22
C LYS A 70 0.63 -0.13 3.42
N LYS A 71 0.35 -1.32 3.93
CA LYS A 71 0.64 -2.56 3.20
C LYS A 71 -0.27 -2.59 1.98
N THR A 72 0.28 -2.30 0.81
CA THR A 72 -0.43 -2.52 -0.45
C THR A 72 -0.48 -4.02 -0.68
N GLU A 73 -1.62 -4.63 -0.40
CA GLU A 73 -1.87 -6.01 -0.83
C GLU A 73 -2.31 -5.95 -2.28
N ILE A 74 -1.52 -6.55 -3.16
CA ILE A 74 -1.92 -6.68 -4.57
C ILE A 74 -2.93 -7.82 -4.61
N LYS A 75 -4.20 -7.49 -4.81
CA LYS A 75 -5.24 -8.50 -5.01
C LYS A 75 -5.55 -8.63 -6.49
N VAL A 76 -5.49 -9.86 -6.99
CA VAL A 76 -5.81 -10.19 -8.38
C VAL A 76 -7.17 -10.88 -8.41
N PHE A 77 -8.11 -10.34 -9.17
CA PHE A 77 -9.41 -10.97 -9.34
C PHE A 77 -9.67 -11.34 -10.80
N GLY A 78 -10.19 -12.55 -11.00
CA GLY A 78 -10.69 -13.00 -12.30
C GLY A 78 -12.10 -12.46 -12.56
N ILE A 79 -12.32 -11.90 -13.75
CA ILE A 79 -13.63 -11.37 -14.16
C ILE A 79 -14.22 -12.25 -15.26
N SER A 80 -15.43 -12.75 -15.05
CA SER A 80 -16.19 -13.50 -16.07
C SER A 80 -17.11 -12.57 -16.88
N GLY A 81 -17.32 -12.90 -18.17
CA GLY A 81 -18.23 -12.19 -19.09
C GLY A 81 -17.59 -11.13 -19.99
N MET A 82 -16.25 -10.99 -19.99
CA MET A 82 -15.53 -10.04 -20.85
C MET A 82 -15.20 -10.67 -22.22
N ASN A 83 -16.13 -10.60 -23.16
CA ASN A 83 -16.01 -11.29 -24.45
C ASN A 83 -15.71 -10.35 -25.63
N CYS A 84 -15.42 -9.07 -25.39
CA CYS A 84 -15.19 -8.07 -26.45
C CYS A 84 -14.21 -6.98 -26.00
N SER A 85 -13.46 -6.40 -26.94
CA SER A 85 -12.48 -5.32 -26.71
C SER A 85 -13.06 -4.08 -26.02
N GLY A 86 -14.35 -3.80 -26.21
CA GLY A 86 -15.06 -2.69 -25.54
C GLY A 86 -15.52 -2.98 -24.10
N CYS A 87 -15.51 -4.24 -23.66
CA CYS A 87 -15.94 -4.61 -22.31
C CYS A 87 -14.93 -4.19 -21.23
N ALA A 88 -13.65 -4.28 -21.59
CA ALA A 88 -12.50 -3.90 -20.79
C ALA A 88 -12.51 -2.44 -20.33
N THR A 89 -12.84 -1.52 -21.24
CA THR A 89 -12.83 -0.08 -20.97
C THR A 89 -13.91 0.31 -19.96
N LYS A 90 -15.06 -0.36 -19.97
CA LYS A 90 -16.14 -0.10 -19.01
C LYS A 90 -15.78 -0.54 -17.59
N VAL A 91 -15.14 -1.70 -17.45
CA VAL A 91 -14.64 -2.17 -16.15
C VAL A 91 -13.57 -1.21 -15.64
N ARG A 92 -12.61 -0.84 -16.47
CA ARG A 92 -11.55 0.11 -16.10
C ARG A 92 -12.12 1.44 -15.60
N ASN A 93 -12.99 2.08 -16.37
CA ASN A 93 -13.56 3.38 -16.00
C ASN A 93 -14.38 3.31 -14.70
N ALA A 94 -15.09 2.20 -14.44
CA ALA A 94 -15.84 2.01 -13.20
C ALA A 94 -14.93 1.86 -11.98
N LEU A 95 -13.74 1.28 -12.16
CA LEU A 95 -12.75 1.10 -11.09
C LEU A 95 -11.93 2.38 -10.85
N GLU A 96 -11.59 3.11 -11.92
CA GLU A 96 -10.86 4.39 -11.84
C GLU A 96 -11.73 5.53 -11.28
N ALA A 97 -13.07 5.40 -11.34
CA ALA A 97 -14.00 6.37 -10.76
C ALA A 97 -14.12 6.28 -9.23
N GLU A 98 -13.53 5.26 -8.59
CA GLU A 98 -13.57 5.09 -7.14
C GLU A 98 -12.27 5.63 -6.51
N PRO A 99 -12.29 6.79 -5.82
CA PRO A 99 -11.09 7.45 -5.30
C PRO A 99 -10.37 6.66 -4.20
N THR A 100 -11.01 5.64 -3.64
CA THR A 100 -10.40 4.74 -2.64
C THR A 100 -9.61 3.59 -3.27
N VAL A 101 -9.57 3.48 -4.61
CA VAL A 101 -8.92 2.38 -5.33
C VAL A 101 -7.82 2.93 -6.24
N SER A 102 -6.56 2.70 -5.88
CA SER A 102 -5.44 2.91 -6.81
C SER A 102 -5.35 1.70 -7.75
N VAL A 103 -5.92 1.81 -8.96
CA VAL A 103 -5.82 0.75 -9.97
C VAL A 103 -4.51 0.93 -10.72
N LYS A 104 -3.55 0.01 -10.56
CA LYS A 104 -2.28 0.09 -11.31
C LYS A 104 -2.28 -0.67 -12.63
N ILE A 105 -2.93 -1.84 -12.77
CA ILE A 105 -2.83 -2.64 -14.00
C ILE A 105 -4.10 -3.47 -14.28
N VAL A 106 -4.67 -3.31 -15.48
CA VAL A 106 -5.68 -4.21 -16.05
C VAL A 106 -5.02 -5.05 -17.16
N VAL A 107 -4.85 -6.37 -16.95
CA VAL A 107 -4.27 -7.26 -17.98
C VAL A 107 -5.40 -7.94 -18.76
N LEU A 108 -5.64 -7.39 -19.95
CA LEU A 108 -6.78 -7.69 -20.82
C LEU A 108 -6.73 -9.07 -21.48
N ALA A 109 -5.54 -9.62 -21.69
CA ALA A 109 -5.37 -10.89 -22.40
C ALA A 109 -5.85 -12.13 -21.63
N ARG A 110 -6.04 -12.02 -20.30
CA ARG A 110 -6.44 -13.15 -19.42
C ARG A 110 -7.67 -12.89 -18.55
N GLY A 111 -8.30 -11.73 -18.69
CA GLY A 111 -9.48 -11.36 -17.89
C GLY A 111 -9.20 -11.16 -16.40
N THR A 112 -8.04 -10.60 -16.07
CA THR A 112 -7.59 -10.38 -14.68
C THR A 112 -7.42 -8.89 -14.38
N VAL A 113 -7.91 -8.45 -13.23
CA VAL A 113 -7.73 -7.07 -12.74
C VAL A 113 -6.88 -7.09 -11.47
N THR A 114 -5.90 -6.20 -11.41
CA THR A 114 -4.98 -6.03 -10.29
C THR A 114 -5.29 -4.73 -9.56
N PHE A 115 -5.55 -4.80 -8.26
CA PHE A 115 -5.85 -3.65 -7.42
C PHE A 115 -4.75 -3.41 -6.40
N ASP A 116 -4.37 -2.15 -6.16
CA ASP A 116 -3.68 -1.77 -4.92
C ASP A 116 -4.75 -1.80 -3.81
N ALA A 117 -4.82 -2.89 -3.04
CA ALA A 117 -5.77 -2.99 -1.96
C ALA A 117 -5.31 -2.13 -0.78
N ASP A 118 -5.87 -0.93 -0.65
CA ASP A 118 -6.06 -0.35 0.68
C ASP A 118 -6.97 -1.29 1.48
N SER A 119 -6.84 -1.29 2.81
CA SER A 119 -7.39 -2.33 3.71
C SER A 119 -8.92 -2.53 3.67
N LYS A 120 -9.64 -1.77 2.84
CA LYS A 120 -11.09 -1.83 2.63
C LYS A 120 -11.53 -2.54 1.34
N LEU A 121 -10.61 -2.97 0.48
CA LEU A 121 -10.95 -3.71 -0.75
C LEU A 121 -11.26 -5.19 -0.44
N THR A 122 -12.54 -5.44 -0.21
CA THR A 122 -13.12 -6.78 0.01
C THR A 122 -13.84 -7.27 -1.24
N LEU A 123 -13.90 -8.59 -1.46
CA LEU A 123 -14.70 -9.23 -2.54
C LEU A 123 -16.14 -8.68 -2.61
N THR A 124 -16.73 -8.42 -1.45
CA THR A 124 -18.08 -7.83 -1.32
C THR A 124 -18.16 -6.43 -1.95
N PHE A 125 -17.15 -5.58 -1.70
CA PHE A 125 -17.08 -4.23 -2.24
C PHE A 125 -16.94 -4.26 -3.77
N LEU A 126 -16.09 -5.14 -4.29
CA LEU A 126 -15.88 -5.30 -5.73
C LEU A 126 -17.14 -5.82 -6.45
N ASN A 127 -17.83 -6.80 -5.87
CA ASN A 127 -19.10 -7.29 -6.43
C ASN A 127 -20.21 -6.24 -6.36
N GLN A 128 -20.22 -5.37 -5.35
CA GLN A 128 -21.16 -4.26 -5.26
C GLN A 128 -20.89 -3.20 -6.34
N LEU A 129 -19.63 -2.86 -6.59
CA LEU A 129 -19.24 -1.89 -7.62
C LEU A 129 -19.61 -2.39 -9.04
N LEU A 130 -19.47 -3.69 -9.30
CA LEU A 130 -19.80 -4.29 -10.59
C LEU A 130 -21.26 -4.77 -10.70
N LYS A 131 -22.10 -4.61 -9.67
CA LYS A 131 -23.48 -5.12 -9.62
C LYS A 131 -24.38 -4.64 -10.77
N ASN A 132 -24.13 -3.43 -11.27
CA ASN A 132 -24.88 -2.83 -12.39
C ASN A 132 -24.19 -3.04 -13.75
N THR A 133 -23.14 -3.85 -13.77
CA THR A 133 -22.44 -4.26 -14.99
C THR A 133 -22.77 -5.72 -15.30
N LYS A 134 -22.50 -6.16 -16.53
CA LYS A 134 -22.65 -7.58 -16.91
C LYS A 134 -21.48 -8.46 -16.42
N TYR A 135 -20.61 -7.93 -15.55
CA TYR A 135 -19.36 -8.58 -15.14
C TYR A 135 -19.47 -9.10 -13.71
N THR A 136 -18.87 -10.26 -13.47
CA THR A 136 -18.85 -10.88 -12.14
C THR A 136 -17.41 -11.15 -11.70
N VAL A 137 -17.08 -10.74 -10.48
CA VAL A 137 -15.80 -11.04 -9.85
C VAL A 137 -15.86 -12.47 -9.33
N THR A 138 -15.05 -13.35 -9.89
CA THR A 138 -15.17 -14.79 -9.66
C THR A 138 -14.42 -15.25 -8.41
N ARG A 139 -13.13 -14.95 -8.32
CA ARG A 139 -12.29 -15.34 -7.18
C ARG A 139 -11.03 -14.48 -7.11
N ASP A 140 -10.49 -14.37 -5.91
CA ASP A 140 -9.13 -13.94 -5.67
C ASP A 140 -8.18 -15.05 -6.20
N ILE A 141 -7.26 -14.69 -7.09
CA ILE A 141 -6.24 -15.58 -7.66
C ILE A 141 -4.83 -15.11 -7.31
N SER A 142 -4.69 -14.28 -6.29
CA SER A 142 -3.39 -13.84 -5.78
C SER A 142 -2.58 -15.06 -5.35
N ILE A 143 -1.33 -15.13 -5.83
CA ILE A 143 -0.35 -16.17 -5.47
C ILE A 143 0.52 -15.65 -4.33
#